data_AF-A0A7V2RQI0-F1
#
_entry.id   AF-A0A7V2RQI0-F1
#
_cell.length_a   1.000
_cell.length_b   1.000
_cell.length_c   1.000
_cell.angle_alpha   90.00
_cell.angle_beta   90.00
_cell.angle_gamma   90.00
#
_symmetry.space_group_name_H-M   'P 1'
#
loop_
_entity.id
_entity.type
_entity.pdbx_description
1 polymer ?
#
loop_
_entity_poly.entity_id
_entity_poly.type
_entity_poly.pdbx_seq_one_letter_code
_entity_poly.pdbx_strand_id
1 'polypeptide(L)' 'MNNITFSTRLDAIDWIAQHADDEGRFEVLREQLNFNYIYSGTYFLDLENEYGEVILLDGEI' A
#
# COMPACT_ATOMS: atom_id res chain seq x y z
N MET A 1 -12.67 -8.32 -4.28
CA MET A 1 -11.95 -7.61 -3.20
C MET A 1 -10.97 -8.56 -2.54
N ASN A 2 -9.79 -8.75 -3.15
CA ASN A 2 -8.65 -9.43 -2.53
C ASN A 2 -7.96 -8.46 -1.58
N ASN A 3 -8.30 -8.58 -0.29
CA ASN A 3 -7.59 -7.91 0.78
C ASN A 3 -6.77 -8.91 1.61
N ILE A 4 -5.62 -8.47 2.09
CA ILE A 4 -4.84 -9.19 3.10
C ILE A 4 -4.94 -8.40 4.40
N THR A 5 -5.26 -9.08 5.49
CA THR A 5 -5.33 -8.50 6.84
C THR A 5 -4.21 -9.06 7.71
N PHE A 6 -3.66 -8.22 8.57
CA PHE A 6 -2.53 -8.54 9.45
C PHE A 6 -2.91 -8.33 10.92
N SER A 7 -2.33 -9.15 11.79
CA SER A 7 -2.53 -9.04 13.24
C SER A 7 -1.72 -7.91 13.87
N THR A 8 -0.54 -7.62 13.32
CA THR A 8 0.32 -6.54 13.79
C THR A 8 0.85 -5.70 12.64
N ARG A 9 1.28 -4.47 12.98
CA ARG A 9 1.97 -3.59 12.03
C ARG A 9 3.26 -4.22 11.52
N LEU A 10 3.99 -4.95 12.37
CA LEU A 10 5.27 -5.55 11.99
C LEU A 10 5.07 -6.63 10.92
N ASP A 11 4.08 -7.51 11.10
CA ASP A 11 3.74 -8.55 10.11
C ASP A 11 3.37 -7.94 8.75
N ALA A 12 2.62 -6.84 8.78
CA ALA A 12 2.25 -6.12 7.57
C ALA A 12 3.47 -5.52 6.86
N ILE A 13 4.39 -4.88 7.60
CA ILE A 13 5.60 -4.29 7.03
C ILE A 13 6.54 -5.37 6.47
N ASP A 14 6.71 -6.48 7.18
CA ASP A 14 7.52 -7.61 6.72
C ASP A 14 6.94 -8.21 5.44
N TRP A 15 5.61 -8.32 5.34
CA TRP A 15 4.94 -8.76 4.13
C TRP A 15 5.16 -7.78 2.97
N ILE A 16 4.99 -6.47 3.21
CA ILE A 16 5.22 -5.43 2.18
C ILE A 16 6.66 -5.49 1.69
N ALA A 17 7.65 -5.60 2.57
CA ALA A 17 9.07 -5.69 2.20
C ALA A 17 9.39 -6.92 1.33
N GLN A 18 8.65 -8.02 1.48
CA GLN A 18 8.82 -9.24 0.69
C GLN A 18 8.10 -9.21 -0.67
N HIS A 19 7.10 -8.34 -0.84
CA HIS A 19 6.21 -8.33 -2.00
C HIS A 19 6.22 -7.01 -2.79
N ALA A 20 6.91 -5.97 -2.28
CA ALA A 20 7.12 -4.74 -3.02
C ALA A 20 8.25 -4.94 -4.04
N ASP A 21 7.95 -4.71 -5.32
CA ASP A 21 8.93 -4.84 -6.42
C ASP A 21 10.01 -3.75 -6.37
N ASP A 22 9.67 -2.58 -5.80
CA ASP A 22 10.56 -1.44 -5.65
C ASP A 22 10.22 -0.59 -4.41
N GLU A 23 11.09 0.39 -4.12
CA GLU A 23 10.94 1.31 -2.99
C GLU A 23 9.67 2.17 -3.09
N GLY A 24 9.27 2.59 -4.30
CA GLY A 24 8.04 3.34 -4.51
C GLY A 24 6.80 2.53 -4.15
N ARG A 25 6.76 1.25 -4.57
CA ARG A 25 5.69 0.31 -4.23
C ARG A 25 5.65 0.04 -2.73
N PHE A 26 6.81 -0.09 -2.09
CA PHE A 26 6.91 -0.24 -0.64
C PHE A 26 6.26 0.95 0.08
N GLU A 27 6.60 2.17 -0.31
CA GLU A 27 6.08 3.38 0.32
C GLU A 27 4.57 3.53 0.12
N VAL A 28 4.06 3.28 -1.08
CA VAL A 28 2.61 3.31 -1.37
C VAL A 28 1.83 2.31 -0.51
N LEU A 29 2.29 1.07 -0.43
CA LEU A 29 1.65 0.04 0.40
C LEU A 29 1.74 0.39 1.89
N ARG A 30 2.87 0.95 2.34
CA ARG A 30 3.06 1.42 3.72
C ARG A 30 2.12 2.57 4.07
N GLU A 31 1.91 3.51 3.16
CA GLU A 31 0.94 4.58 3.35
C GLU A 31 -0.49 4.06 3.41
N GLN A 32 -0.89 3.16 2.49
CA GLN A 32 -2.22 2.54 2.53
C GLN A 32 -2.46 1.83 3.86
N LEU A 33 -1.48 1.07 4.35
CA LEU A 33 -1.56 0.39 5.64
C LEU A 33 -1.81 1.38 6.79
N ASN A 34 -1.09 2.51 6.79
CA ASN A 34 -1.28 3.55 7.80
C ASN A 34 -2.67 4.19 7.69
N PHE A 35 -3.12 4.54 6.49
CA PHE A 35 -4.45 5.10 6.25
C PHE A 35 -5.55 4.14 6.72
N ASN A 36 -5.45 2.86 6.35
CA ASN A 36 -6.39 1.83 6.74
C ASN A 36 -6.47 1.70 8.26
N TYR A 37 -5.33 1.70 8.95
CA TYR A 37 -5.32 1.66 10.41
C TYR A 37 -5.95 2.92 11.05
N ILE A 38 -5.66 4.11 10.54
CA ILE A 38 -6.22 5.36 11.07
C ILE A 38 -7.75 5.37 11.01
N TYR A 39 -8.33 4.92 9.90
CA TYR A 39 -9.77 5.01 9.68
C TYR A 39 -10.57 3.78 10.12
N SER A 40 -9.93 2.60 10.22
CA SER A 40 -10.62 1.34 10.54
C SER A 40 -10.11 0.64 11.80
N GLY A 41 -8.97 1.07 12.36
CA GLY A 41 -8.29 0.39 13.45
C GLY A 41 -7.69 -0.97 13.06
N THR A 42 -7.66 -1.31 11.76
CA THR A 42 -7.25 -2.62 11.26
C THR A 42 -6.11 -2.48 10.25
N TYR A 43 -5.12 -3.37 10.34
CA TYR A 43 -4.03 -3.46 9.37
C TYR A 43 -4.45 -4.35 8.22
N PHE A 44 -4.80 -3.76 7.07
CA PHE A 44 -5.07 -4.51 5.86
C PHE A 44 -4.53 -3.79 4.63
N LEU A 45 -4.31 -4.54 3.55
CA LEU A 45 -3.97 -4.02 2.23
C LEU A 45 -5.04 -4.44 1.24
N ASP A 46 -5.42 -3.53 0.36
CA ASP A 46 -6.26 -3.82 -0.80
C ASP A 46 -5.37 -3.98 -2.02
N LEU A 47 -5.30 -5.21 -2.55
CA LEU A 47 -4.43 -5.59 -3.66
C LEU A 47 -5.12 -5.46 -5.03
N GLU A 48 -6.44 -5.23 -5.06
CA GLU A 48 -7.18 -5.04 -6.32
C GLU A 48 -7.09 -3.61 -6.83
N ASN A 49 -6.75 -2.65 -5.97
CA ASN A 49 -6.32 -1.35 -6.43
C ASN A 49 -4.88 -1.51 -6.95
N GLU A 50 -4.74 -1.72 -8.26
CA GLU A 50 -3.57 -1.22 -8.98
C GLU A 50 -3.53 0.28 -8.67
N TYR A 51 -2.81 0.63 -7.60
CA TYR A 51 -2.58 2.00 -7.19
C TYR A 51 -2.21 2.77 -8.43
N GLY A 52 -3.12 3.65 -8.83
CA GLY A 52 -3.02 4.40 -10.07
C GLY A 52 -1.62 4.95 -10.15
N GLU A 53 -0.85 4.40 -11.07
CA GLU A 53 0.43 4.94 -11.48
C GLU A 53 0.15 6.41 -11.78
N VAL A 54 0.68 7.32 -10.96
CA VAL A 54 0.51 8.75 -11.20
C VAL A 54 1.36 9.04 -12.41
N ILE A 55 0.78 8.88 -13.60
CA ILE A 55 1.39 9.29 -14.84
C ILE A 55 1.53 10.80 -14.72
N LEU A 56 2.76 11.29 -14.49
CA LEU A 56 3.08 12.69 -14.71
C LEU A 56 2.79 12.96 -16.19
N LEU A 57 1.66 13.58 -16.47
CA LEU A 57 1.41 14.17 -17.77
C LEU A 57 2.39 15.34 -17.89
N ASP A 58 3.42 15.15 -18.70
CA ASP A 58 4.36 16.21 -19.08
C ASP A 58 3.54 17.26 -19.84
N GLY A 59 3.00 18.22 -19.09
CA GLY A 59 2.25 19.33 -19.63
C GLY A 59 3.22 20.27 -20.31
N GLU A 60 3.32 20.18 -21.64
CA GLU A 60 3.77 21.33 -22.43
C GLU A 60 2.77 22.48 -22.20
N ILE A 61 3.25 23.51 -21.50
CA ILE A 61 2.58 24.82 -21.31
C ILE A 61 3.01 25.75 -22.45
#